data_AF-A0A1N6XAT6-F1
#
_entry.id   AF-A0A1N6XAT6-F1
#
_cell.length_a   1.000
_cell.length_b   1.000
_cell.length_c   1.000
_cell.angle_alpha   90.00
_cell.angle_beta   90.00
_cell.angle_gamma   90.00
#
_symmetry.space_group_name_H-M   'P 1'
#
loop_
_entity.id
_entity.type
_entity.pdbx_description
1 polymer ?
#
loop_
_entity_poly.entity_id
_entity_poly.type
_entity_poly.pdbx_seq_one_letter_code
_entity_poly.pdbx_strand_id
1 'polypeptide(L)'
;MSLPAGHLAALAAAVLQPGFVGTTAPPWIRRWLGEGLGSVVLFARNVVDHEQVAALTAALRAERPDVIVAIDEEAGDVTRIESGRGSSRPGNLALGAVDDPELTEEVARDLGADLASLGVTLDYAPDADVNSNPANPVIGVRSFGADPELVARHTAAWIRGLQAGGVAACAKHFPGHGDTQVDSHHDLPLISGGRAQLEAVELAPFRAAVAAGVQAVMTGHLLVPALDPQLPATLSSRILGGLLRDELGFSGVVVTDAVEMRAVADRYGYAGAAVRALAAGADAICIGGERAGEEDARELRDAIVAAVVSGELPEERLAEAAKRVGQLTEWSVAARAGRPARRGLPVDASPIGLAAARRALRITTRTGADVLPLTRAAYVVEFEPPRNIAIGAETPWGIGAPLSELLPGTTTRRYAQPDVPVDPTAGADGRPVVLVVRDLHRHDWMRDAVRRSLAARPDAVVVELGVPTLVTGTVHVATHGATRAAGQAAAELLTNRTTRSNTPARSRC
;
A
#
# COMPACT_ATOMS: atom_id res chain seq x y z
N MET A 1 14.93 41.45 -19.22
CA MET A 1 14.07 40.35 -19.73
C MET A 1 14.70 39.00 -19.38
N SER A 2 14.59 38.57 -18.11
CA SER A 2 15.12 37.29 -17.61
C SER A 2 14.02 36.42 -16.98
N LEU A 3 12.82 36.44 -17.57
CA LEU A 3 11.58 35.94 -16.95
C LEU A 3 11.01 34.61 -17.52
N PRO A 4 11.32 34.11 -18.73
CA PRO A 4 10.72 32.84 -19.21
C PRO A 4 11.23 31.60 -18.46
N ALA A 5 12.55 31.50 -18.26
CA ALA A 5 13.17 30.30 -17.70
C ALA A 5 12.85 30.08 -16.20
N GLY A 6 12.74 31.17 -15.43
CA GLY A 6 12.42 31.09 -14.00
C GLY A 6 10.98 30.66 -13.72
N HIS A 7 10.03 31.09 -14.55
CA HIS A 7 8.63 30.70 -14.42
C HIS A 7 8.42 29.21 -14.75
N LEU A 8 8.95 28.77 -15.90
CA LEU A 8 8.84 27.37 -16.32
C LEU A 8 9.50 26.40 -15.33
N ALA A 9 10.66 26.76 -14.77
CA ALA A 9 11.32 25.94 -13.76
C ALA A 9 10.48 25.79 -12.48
N ALA A 10 9.77 26.85 -12.06
CA ALA A 10 8.87 26.78 -10.92
C ALA A 10 7.64 25.90 -11.19
N LEU A 11 7.02 26.02 -12.39
CA LEU A 11 5.93 25.14 -12.80
C LEU A 11 6.37 23.68 -12.89
N ALA A 12 7.54 23.42 -13.47
CA ALA A 12 8.13 22.08 -13.55
C ALA A 12 8.41 21.51 -12.15
N ALA A 13 8.95 22.31 -11.23
CA ALA A 13 9.16 21.87 -9.86
C ALA A 13 7.84 21.60 -9.11
N ALA A 14 6.79 22.37 -9.37
CA ALA A 14 5.49 22.22 -8.71
C ALA A 14 4.79 20.88 -9.01
N VAL A 15 5.07 20.26 -10.17
CA VAL A 15 4.49 18.97 -10.56
C VAL A 15 5.33 17.75 -10.14
N LEU A 16 6.52 17.96 -9.56
CA LEU A 16 7.35 16.85 -9.08
C LEU A 16 7.00 16.47 -7.63
N GLN A 17 7.02 15.16 -7.35
CA GLN A 17 6.89 14.60 -6.00
C GLN A 17 8.10 13.72 -5.67
N PRO A 18 9.27 14.33 -5.36
CA PRO A 18 10.47 13.58 -5.06
C PRO A 18 10.48 12.93 -3.68
N GLY A 19 10.94 11.70 -3.66
CA GLY A 19 11.51 11.07 -2.48
C GLY A 19 12.95 11.50 -2.25
N PHE A 20 13.46 11.22 -1.05
CA PHE A 20 14.85 11.47 -0.69
C PHE A 20 15.39 10.37 0.23
N VAL A 21 16.71 10.36 0.41
CA VAL A 21 17.41 9.44 1.33
C VAL A 21 17.63 10.10 2.68
N GLY A 22 17.44 9.33 3.76
CA GLY A 22 17.69 9.76 5.14
C GLY A 22 16.41 10.08 5.92
N THR A 23 16.58 10.32 7.21
CA THR A 23 15.49 10.49 8.19
C THR A 23 15.29 11.95 8.62
N THR A 24 15.97 12.88 7.96
CA THR A 24 15.85 14.34 8.16
C THR A 24 15.71 15.03 6.82
N ALA A 25 15.14 16.24 6.80
CA ALA A 25 14.94 16.99 5.57
C ALA A 25 16.30 17.38 4.97
N PRO A 26 16.69 16.82 3.80
CA PRO A 26 18.01 17.08 3.26
C PRO A 26 18.11 18.52 2.75
N PRO A 27 19.32 19.12 2.72
CA PRO A 27 19.49 20.52 2.32
C PRO A 27 18.91 20.87 0.94
N TRP A 28 18.95 19.93 0.00
CA TRP A 28 18.43 20.16 -1.35
C TRP A 28 16.91 20.23 -1.40
N ILE A 29 16.20 19.35 -0.68
CA ILE A 29 14.73 19.41 -0.57
C ILE A 29 14.33 20.74 0.04
N ARG A 30 14.97 21.16 1.15
CA ARG A 30 14.66 22.44 1.82
C ARG A 30 14.81 23.63 0.88
N ARG A 31 15.91 23.68 0.11
CA ARG A 31 16.12 24.71 -0.91
C ARG A 31 15.03 24.67 -1.98
N TRP A 32 14.74 23.49 -2.54
CA TRP A 32 13.75 23.34 -3.60
C TRP A 32 12.33 23.70 -3.15
N LEU A 33 11.96 23.42 -1.90
CA LEU A 33 10.69 23.86 -1.30
C LEU A 33 10.57 25.39 -1.32
N GLY A 34 11.64 26.11 -0.99
CA GLY A 34 11.72 27.57 -1.10
C GLY A 34 11.70 28.09 -2.56
N GLU A 35 12.05 27.24 -3.53
CA GLU A 35 12.10 27.57 -4.97
C GLU A 35 10.84 27.14 -5.76
N GLY A 36 9.85 26.54 -5.09
CA GLY A 36 8.55 26.22 -5.70
C GLY A 36 8.19 24.73 -5.77
N LEU A 37 9.03 23.83 -5.25
CA LEU A 37 8.65 22.42 -5.06
C LEU A 37 7.41 22.35 -4.14
N GLY A 38 6.34 21.74 -4.64
CA GLY A 38 5.04 21.69 -3.96
C GLY A 38 4.84 20.48 -3.06
N SER A 39 5.61 19.41 -3.28
CA SER A 39 5.41 18.15 -2.59
C SER A 39 6.67 17.31 -2.44
N VAL A 40 6.64 16.36 -1.51
CA VAL A 40 7.63 15.29 -1.36
C VAL A 40 6.92 13.98 -1.06
N VAL A 41 7.58 12.85 -1.30
CA VAL A 41 7.09 11.51 -0.89
C VAL A 41 8.04 10.88 0.12
N LEU A 42 7.46 10.28 1.17
CA LEU A 42 8.18 9.51 2.17
C LEU A 42 8.07 8.01 1.84
N PHE A 43 9.18 7.31 2.05
CA PHE A 43 9.29 5.86 1.98
C PHE A 43 9.72 5.31 3.33
N ALA A 44 9.74 3.98 3.47
CA ALA A 44 10.12 3.34 4.72
C ALA A 44 11.53 3.73 5.21
N ARG A 45 12.47 3.99 4.28
CA ARG A 45 13.82 4.51 4.60
C ARG A 45 13.83 5.90 5.27
N ASN A 46 12.72 6.62 5.25
CA ASN A 46 12.56 7.93 5.91
C ASN A 46 11.93 7.80 7.31
N VAL A 47 11.53 6.59 7.72
CA VAL A 47 10.79 6.32 8.95
C VAL A 47 11.66 5.53 9.93
N VAL A 48 11.81 6.07 11.13
CA VAL A 48 12.34 5.38 12.31
C VAL A 48 11.18 5.12 13.28
N ASP A 49 10.50 6.19 13.69
CA ASP A 49 9.36 6.18 14.58
C ASP A 49 8.46 7.41 14.34
N HIS A 50 7.34 7.48 15.07
CA HIS A 50 6.37 8.57 14.96
C HIS A 50 6.96 9.94 15.35
N GLU A 51 7.84 10.01 16.35
CA GLU A 51 8.43 11.28 16.80
C GLU A 51 9.36 11.85 15.73
N GLN A 52 10.22 11.00 15.17
CA GLN A 52 11.13 11.36 14.09
C GLN A 52 10.38 11.80 12.83
N VAL A 53 9.31 11.09 12.42
CA VAL A 53 8.53 11.49 11.24
C VAL A 53 7.84 12.83 11.48
N ALA A 54 7.26 13.07 12.66
CA ALA A 54 6.66 14.37 12.99
C ALA A 54 7.70 15.51 12.97
N ALA A 55 8.92 15.26 13.47
CA ALA A 55 10.01 16.23 13.40
C ALA A 55 10.47 16.49 11.95
N LEU A 56 10.55 15.44 11.12
CA LEU A 56 10.87 15.54 9.70
C LEU A 56 9.85 16.41 8.96
N THR A 57 8.55 16.12 9.09
CA THR A 57 7.51 16.89 8.40
C THR A 57 7.38 18.31 8.93
N ALA A 58 7.65 18.55 10.22
CA ALA A 58 7.74 19.90 10.77
C ALA A 58 8.90 20.69 10.14
N ALA A 59 10.06 20.07 9.94
CA ALA A 59 11.19 20.71 9.26
C ALA A 59 10.89 21.06 7.80
N LEU A 60 10.18 20.19 7.08
CA LEU A 60 9.72 20.48 5.71
C LEU A 60 8.73 21.65 5.68
N ARG A 61 7.78 21.68 6.62
CA ARG A 61 6.79 22.76 6.74
C ARG A 61 7.36 24.09 7.19
N ALA A 62 8.49 24.09 7.90
CA ALA A 62 9.19 25.31 8.24
C ALA A 62 9.71 26.04 7.00
N GLU A 63 10.05 25.32 5.94
CA GLU A 63 10.41 25.90 4.64
C GLU A 63 9.17 26.27 3.82
N ARG A 64 8.16 25.38 3.80
CA ARG A 64 6.93 25.57 3.04
C ARG A 64 5.69 25.13 3.85
N PRO A 65 4.94 26.04 4.48
CA PRO A 65 3.85 25.70 5.41
C PRO A 65 2.72 24.82 4.85
N ASP A 66 2.52 24.89 3.54
CA ASP A 66 1.48 24.19 2.77
C ASP A 66 2.03 22.98 1.98
N VAL A 67 3.29 22.57 2.19
CA VAL A 67 3.88 21.43 1.46
C VAL A 67 3.03 20.16 1.60
N ILE A 68 2.81 19.50 0.46
CA ILE A 68 2.21 18.16 0.44
C ILE A 68 3.28 17.15 0.83
N VAL A 69 3.01 16.38 1.88
CA VAL A 69 3.82 15.22 2.26
C VAL A 69 3.03 13.97 1.92
N ALA A 70 3.48 13.25 0.90
CA ALA A 70 2.91 11.98 0.46
C ALA A 70 3.56 10.79 1.16
N ILE A 71 2.82 9.70 1.30
CA ILE A 71 3.34 8.40 1.76
C ILE A 71 2.50 7.28 1.13
N ASP A 72 3.01 6.06 1.16
CA ASP A 72 2.29 4.88 0.67
C ASP A 72 1.89 3.96 1.83
N GLU A 73 0.83 4.32 2.56
CA GLU A 73 0.37 3.65 3.77
C GLU A 73 -0.99 2.96 3.56
N GLU A 74 -0.98 1.76 2.99
CA GLU A 74 -2.20 0.97 2.74
C GLU A 74 -2.70 0.23 4.01
N ALA A 75 -2.08 0.46 5.17
CA ALA A 75 -2.07 -0.47 6.30
C ALA A 75 -1.61 -1.87 5.85
N GLY A 76 -2.19 -2.94 6.40
CA GLY A 76 -1.94 -4.27 5.87
C GLY A 76 -0.46 -4.65 5.86
N ASP A 77 -0.04 -5.28 4.77
CA ASP A 77 1.34 -5.63 4.53
C ASP A 77 2.15 -4.47 3.93
N VAL A 78 1.50 -3.46 3.37
CA VAL A 78 2.13 -2.26 2.76
C VAL A 78 1.97 -1.08 3.72
N THR A 79 2.88 -1.02 4.67
CA THR A 79 2.98 0.06 5.66
C THR A 79 4.37 0.71 5.60
N ARG A 80 4.45 2.01 5.88
CA ARG A 80 5.69 2.80 5.96
C ARG A 80 5.89 3.33 7.37
N ILE A 81 4.87 3.93 7.99
CA ILE A 81 4.97 4.49 9.34
C ILE A 81 5.20 3.39 10.39
N GLU A 82 4.79 2.16 10.08
CA GLU A 82 4.98 0.98 10.91
C GLU A 82 5.89 -0.10 10.31
N SER A 83 6.65 0.20 9.24
CA SER A 83 7.41 -0.84 8.50
C SER A 83 8.31 -1.67 9.43
N GLY A 84 9.09 -1.05 10.32
CA GLY A 84 9.97 -1.77 11.26
C GLY A 84 9.26 -2.65 12.31
N ARG A 85 7.93 -2.57 12.44
CA ARG A 85 7.14 -3.29 13.47
C ARG A 85 5.92 -4.04 12.94
N GLY A 86 5.56 -3.87 11.66
CA GLY A 86 4.37 -4.44 11.01
C GLY A 86 3.10 -3.63 11.31
N SER A 87 2.06 -3.72 10.47
CA SER A 87 0.87 -2.89 10.67
C SER A 87 0.04 -3.30 11.90
N SER A 88 -0.38 -2.30 12.67
CA SER A 88 -1.37 -2.35 13.76
C SER A 88 -2.81 -2.47 13.27
N ARG A 89 -3.03 -2.34 11.96
CA ARG A 89 -4.33 -2.45 11.30
C ARG A 89 -4.31 -3.61 10.30
N PRO A 90 -5.46 -4.23 10.00
CA PRO A 90 -5.54 -5.22 8.94
C PRO A 90 -5.39 -4.54 7.57
N GLY A 91 -5.06 -5.33 6.55
CA GLY A 91 -5.03 -4.87 5.16
C GLY A 91 -6.39 -4.98 4.48
N ASN A 92 -6.42 -4.60 3.21
CA ASN A 92 -7.66 -4.53 2.43
C ASN A 92 -8.36 -5.88 2.31
N LEU A 93 -7.65 -6.99 2.04
CA LEU A 93 -8.32 -8.29 1.92
C LEU A 93 -8.98 -8.74 3.22
N ALA A 94 -8.37 -8.44 4.37
CA ALA A 94 -8.96 -8.71 5.67
C ALA A 94 -10.23 -7.86 5.91
N LEU A 95 -10.23 -6.58 5.52
CA LEU A 95 -11.42 -5.72 5.59
C LEU A 95 -12.52 -6.20 4.64
N GLY A 96 -12.17 -6.59 3.43
CA GLY A 96 -13.11 -7.17 2.46
C GLY A 96 -13.65 -8.53 2.89
N ALA A 97 -12.85 -9.36 3.56
CA ALA A 97 -13.31 -10.62 4.15
C ALA A 97 -14.35 -10.40 5.27
N VAL A 98 -14.25 -9.29 6.01
CA VAL A 98 -15.27 -8.88 6.99
C VAL A 98 -16.54 -8.36 6.30
N ASP A 99 -16.40 -7.71 5.14
CA ASP A 99 -17.48 -7.11 4.34
C ASP A 99 -18.35 -6.11 5.14
N ASP A 100 -17.66 -5.22 5.86
CA ASP A 100 -18.27 -4.14 6.64
C ASP A 100 -17.66 -2.79 6.20
N PRO A 101 -18.35 -2.03 5.33
CA PRO A 101 -17.87 -0.73 4.89
C PRO A 101 -17.77 0.31 6.01
N GLU A 102 -18.60 0.23 7.05
CA GLU A 102 -18.51 1.15 8.19
C GLU A 102 -17.22 0.91 8.98
N LEU A 103 -16.89 -0.36 9.23
CA LEU A 103 -15.61 -0.73 9.84
C LEU A 103 -14.41 -0.28 8.99
N THR A 104 -14.51 -0.42 7.67
CA THR A 104 -13.46 0.03 6.73
C THR A 104 -13.26 1.54 6.83
N GLU A 105 -14.34 2.31 6.86
CA GLU A 105 -14.30 3.75 7.03
C GLU A 105 -13.70 4.16 8.38
N GLU A 106 -14.01 3.43 9.47
CA GLU A 106 -13.43 3.66 10.80
C GLU A 106 -11.93 3.37 10.86
N VAL A 107 -11.48 2.24 10.28
CA VAL A 107 -10.06 1.88 10.21
C VAL A 107 -9.28 2.92 9.40
N ALA A 108 -9.80 3.32 8.24
CA ALA A 108 -9.16 4.34 7.40
C ALA A 108 -9.16 5.72 8.07
N ARG A 109 -10.20 6.07 8.84
CA ARG A 109 -10.25 7.31 9.63
C ARG A 109 -9.22 7.33 10.74
N ASP A 110 -9.05 6.21 11.44
CA ASP A 110 -8.03 6.05 12.49
C ASP A 110 -6.61 6.17 11.90
N LEU A 111 -6.37 5.55 10.74
CA LEU A 111 -5.11 5.69 10.00
C LEU A 111 -4.86 7.13 9.55
N GLY A 112 -5.85 7.77 8.91
CA GLY A 112 -5.74 9.15 8.44
C GLY A 112 -5.46 10.13 9.57
N ALA A 113 -6.05 9.92 10.75
CA ALA A 113 -5.78 10.75 11.92
C ALA A 113 -4.33 10.62 12.41
N ASP A 114 -3.77 9.41 12.38
CA ASP A 114 -2.36 9.18 12.70
C ASP A 114 -1.45 9.88 11.69
N LEU A 115 -1.67 9.63 10.40
CA LEU A 115 -0.91 10.23 9.30
C LEU A 115 -0.94 11.77 9.37
N ALA A 116 -2.11 12.36 9.58
CA ALA A 116 -2.27 13.81 9.73
C ALA A 116 -1.46 14.36 10.92
N SER A 117 -1.44 13.65 12.06
CA SER A 117 -0.65 14.04 13.24
C SER A 117 0.86 13.98 13.00
N LEU A 118 1.31 13.07 12.12
CA LEU A 118 2.70 12.96 11.68
C LEU A 118 3.05 13.97 10.58
N GLY A 119 2.06 14.72 10.11
CA GLY A 119 2.22 15.73 9.09
C GLY A 119 2.20 15.23 7.66
N VAL A 120 1.73 14.01 7.43
CA VAL A 120 1.36 13.52 6.10
C VAL A 120 0.04 14.18 5.67
N THR A 121 -0.09 14.51 4.38
CA THR A 121 -1.28 15.16 3.83
C THR A 121 -1.86 14.46 2.61
N LEU A 122 -1.08 13.60 1.97
CA LEU A 122 -1.51 12.73 0.87
C LEU A 122 -1.09 11.30 1.20
N ASP A 123 -1.98 10.35 0.99
CA ASP A 123 -1.67 8.94 1.14
C ASP A 123 -2.02 8.20 -0.15
N TYR A 124 -1.09 7.39 -0.65
CA TYR A 124 -1.24 6.57 -1.84
C TYR A 124 -2.06 5.32 -1.55
N ALA A 125 -3.25 5.54 -0.98
CA ALA A 125 -4.22 4.52 -0.61
C ALA A 125 -5.66 5.04 -0.83
N PRO A 126 -6.63 4.16 -1.12
CA PRO A 126 -6.50 2.70 -1.14
C PRO A 126 -6.01 2.13 -2.47
N ASP A 127 -5.46 0.92 -2.42
CA ASP A 127 -5.47 0.01 -3.57
C ASP A 127 -6.93 -0.35 -3.90
N ALA A 128 -7.35 0.03 -5.10
CA ALA A 128 -8.68 -0.11 -5.67
C ALA A 128 -8.70 -1.19 -6.77
N ASP A 129 -7.63 -1.97 -6.91
CA ASP A 129 -7.55 -3.03 -7.90
C ASP A 129 -8.47 -4.20 -7.49
N VAL A 130 -9.13 -4.82 -8.47
CA VAL A 130 -9.92 -6.04 -8.24
C VAL A 130 -9.02 -7.25 -8.48
N ASN A 131 -8.67 -7.99 -7.43
CA ASN A 131 -7.78 -9.15 -7.53
C ASN A 131 -8.51 -10.38 -8.10
N SER A 132 -8.98 -10.25 -9.34
CA SER A 132 -9.72 -11.25 -10.12
C SER A 132 -8.83 -12.43 -10.52
N ASN A 133 -7.53 -12.20 -10.69
CA ASN A 133 -6.54 -13.24 -10.89
C ASN A 133 -5.88 -13.65 -9.56
N PRO A 134 -6.18 -14.85 -9.01
CA PRO A 134 -5.57 -15.29 -7.76
C PRO A 134 -4.06 -15.51 -7.85
N ALA A 135 -3.49 -15.65 -9.05
CA ALA A 135 -2.05 -15.78 -9.27
C ALA A 135 -1.32 -14.42 -9.31
N ASN A 136 -2.03 -13.29 -9.21
CA ASN A 136 -1.44 -11.96 -9.24
C ASN A 136 -0.33 -11.83 -8.18
N PRO A 137 0.92 -11.52 -8.58
CA PRO A 137 2.03 -11.51 -7.65
C PRO A 137 2.16 -10.23 -6.82
N VAL A 138 1.45 -9.16 -7.21
CA VAL A 138 1.68 -7.79 -6.76
C VAL A 138 0.55 -7.28 -5.88
N ILE A 139 -0.70 -7.56 -6.26
CA ILE A 139 -1.90 -7.06 -5.57
C ILE A 139 -2.28 -7.99 -4.42
N GLY A 140 -2.85 -9.17 -4.70
CA GLY A 140 -3.15 -10.19 -3.69
C GLY A 140 -3.91 -9.61 -2.49
N VAL A 141 -3.29 -9.64 -1.31
CA VAL A 141 -3.88 -9.12 -0.05
C VAL A 141 -4.09 -7.61 0.00
N ARG A 142 -3.50 -6.86 -0.95
CA ARG A 142 -3.65 -5.40 -1.09
C ARG A 142 -4.99 -5.00 -1.70
N SER A 143 -5.66 -5.91 -2.43
CA SER A 143 -7.04 -5.68 -2.86
C SER A 143 -8.02 -6.03 -1.74
N PHE A 144 -9.19 -5.39 -1.73
CA PHE A 144 -10.30 -5.81 -0.87
C PHE A 144 -10.86 -7.19 -1.28
N GLY A 145 -10.66 -7.64 -2.51
CA GLY A 145 -11.11 -8.96 -2.95
C GLY A 145 -11.17 -9.13 -4.47
N ALA A 146 -11.85 -10.20 -4.90
CA ALA A 146 -12.01 -10.53 -6.32
C ALA A 146 -13.36 -10.09 -6.91
N ASP A 147 -14.29 -9.61 -6.08
CA ASP A 147 -15.61 -9.12 -6.51
C ASP A 147 -15.58 -7.59 -6.73
N PRO A 148 -15.84 -7.08 -7.95
CA PRO A 148 -15.83 -5.65 -8.25
C PRO A 148 -16.75 -4.81 -7.38
N GLU A 149 -17.94 -5.32 -7.03
CA GLU A 149 -18.90 -4.57 -6.20
C GLU A 149 -18.41 -4.45 -4.75
N LEU A 150 -17.74 -5.50 -4.26
CA LEU A 150 -17.09 -5.51 -2.95
C LEU A 150 -15.94 -4.52 -2.91
N VAL A 151 -15.03 -4.60 -3.88
CA VAL A 151 -13.90 -3.67 -3.96
C VAL A 151 -14.41 -2.24 -4.05
N ALA A 152 -15.41 -1.96 -4.89
CA ALA A 152 -15.97 -0.62 -5.06
C ALA A 152 -16.54 -0.01 -3.75
N ARG A 153 -17.34 -0.76 -2.99
CA ARG A 153 -17.92 -0.25 -1.74
C ARG A 153 -16.85 -0.01 -0.66
N HIS A 154 -15.84 -0.86 -0.59
CA HIS A 154 -14.74 -0.72 0.36
C HIS A 154 -13.77 0.40 -0.04
N THR A 155 -13.44 0.55 -1.33
CA THR A 155 -12.67 1.69 -1.86
C THR A 155 -13.32 3.02 -1.48
N ALA A 156 -14.64 3.15 -1.72
CA ALA A 156 -15.36 4.36 -1.35
C ALA A 156 -15.37 4.63 0.17
N ALA A 157 -15.52 3.58 0.99
CA ALA A 157 -15.46 3.69 2.45
C ALA A 157 -14.08 4.12 2.95
N TRP A 158 -13.01 3.53 2.42
CA TRP A 158 -11.64 3.90 2.75
C TRP A 158 -11.38 5.37 2.42
N ILE A 159 -11.75 5.82 1.22
CA ILE A 159 -11.57 7.21 0.77
C ILE A 159 -12.27 8.18 1.72
N ARG A 160 -13.53 7.92 2.06
CA ARG A 160 -14.26 8.77 3.02
C ARG A 160 -13.60 8.77 4.39
N GLY A 161 -13.17 7.60 4.87
CA GLY A 161 -12.53 7.45 6.18
C GLY A 161 -11.22 8.21 6.26
N LEU A 162 -10.30 7.96 5.34
CA LEU A 162 -8.97 8.58 5.27
C LEU A 162 -9.07 10.11 5.12
N GLN A 163 -9.95 10.59 4.23
CA GLN A 163 -10.20 12.02 4.05
C GLN A 163 -10.87 12.66 5.26
N ALA A 164 -11.84 11.99 5.88
CA ALA A 164 -12.40 12.40 7.17
C ALA A 164 -11.35 12.36 8.29
N GLY A 165 -10.29 11.54 8.12
CA GLY A 165 -9.05 11.44 8.90
C GLY A 165 -8.07 12.59 8.65
N GLY A 166 -8.31 13.46 7.67
CA GLY A 166 -7.54 14.68 7.39
C GLY A 166 -6.43 14.52 6.35
N VAL A 167 -6.42 13.40 5.62
CA VAL A 167 -5.40 13.07 4.61
C VAL A 167 -6.09 12.80 3.29
N ALA A 168 -5.57 13.38 2.21
CA ALA A 168 -6.09 13.16 0.87
C ALA A 168 -5.88 11.69 0.48
N ALA A 169 -6.94 11.03 0.03
CA ALA A 169 -6.85 9.67 -0.50
C ALA A 169 -6.45 9.68 -1.97
N CYS A 170 -5.77 8.62 -2.39
CA CYS A 170 -5.33 8.40 -3.76
C CYS A 170 -5.63 6.96 -4.18
N ALA A 171 -6.66 6.77 -5.01
CA ALA A 171 -7.03 5.44 -5.50
C ALA A 171 -6.04 4.96 -6.57
N LYS A 172 -5.63 3.69 -6.48
CA LYS A 172 -4.60 3.10 -7.38
C LYS A 172 -4.88 1.63 -7.72
N HIS A 173 -4.38 1.05 -8.81
CA HIS A 173 -3.55 1.68 -9.86
C HIS A 173 -4.37 1.78 -11.15
N PHE A 174 -4.81 2.99 -11.50
CA PHE A 174 -5.73 3.20 -12.62
C PHE A 174 -5.12 2.75 -13.96
N PRO A 175 -5.86 1.99 -14.82
CA PRO A 175 -7.28 1.67 -14.74
C PRO A 175 -7.63 0.35 -14.02
N GLY A 176 -6.65 -0.37 -13.44
CA GLY A 176 -6.84 -1.64 -12.73
C GLY A 176 -5.70 -2.62 -13.00
N HIS A 177 -4.92 -2.96 -11.96
CA HIS A 177 -3.76 -3.87 -12.00
C HIS A 177 -4.07 -5.31 -11.56
N GLY A 178 -5.30 -5.56 -11.11
CA GLY A 178 -5.66 -6.81 -10.43
C GLY A 178 -5.68 -8.07 -11.29
N ASP A 179 -5.73 -7.95 -12.62
CA ASP A 179 -5.69 -9.06 -13.59
C ASP A 179 -4.30 -9.21 -14.28
N THR A 180 -3.21 -8.96 -13.56
CA THR A 180 -1.84 -9.16 -14.09
C THR A 180 -1.20 -10.45 -13.59
N GLN A 181 -0.30 -11.01 -14.42
CA GLN A 181 0.61 -12.10 -14.04
C GLN A 181 2.08 -11.65 -13.97
N VAL A 182 2.34 -10.40 -14.32
CA VAL A 182 3.66 -9.80 -14.44
C VAL A 182 3.71 -8.56 -13.56
N ASP A 183 4.82 -8.42 -12.83
CA ASP A 183 5.07 -7.25 -11.98
C ASP A 183 5.58 -6.08 -12.82
N SER A 184 4.94 -4.90 -12.70
CA SER A 184 5.34 -3.66 -13.37
C SER A 184 6.72 -3.15 -12.95
N HIS A 185 7.28 -3.64 -11.83
CA HIS A 185 8.66 -3.37 -11.44
C HIS A 185 9.70 -4.09 -12.33
N HIS A 186 9.27 -5.09 -13.11
CA HIS A 186 10.17 -5.94 -13.90
C HIS A 186 9.93 -5.89 -15.40
N ASP A 187 8.66 -5.78 -15.83
CA ASP A 187 8.27 -5.70 -17.23
C ASP A 187 6.89 -5.02 -17.36
N LEU A 188 6.47 -4.62 -18.56
CA LEU A 188 5.20 -3.94 -18.79
C LEU A 188 4.02 -4.94 -18.70
N PRO A 189 3.16 -4.88 -17.66
CA PRO A 189 2.06 -5.82 -17.53
C PRO A 189 0.97 -5.53 -18.57
N LEU A 190 0.42 -6.59 -19.13
CA LEU A 190 -0.64 -6.56 -20.13
C LEU A 190 -1.99 -6.93 -19.49
N ILE A 191 -2.97 -6.03 -19.59
CA ILE A 191 -4.37 -6.31 -19.27
C ILE A 191 -5.09 -6.65 -20.57
N SER A 192 -5.43 -7.93 -20.76
CA SER A 192 -5.99 -8.44 -22.03
C SER A 192 -7.52 -8.37 -22.12
N GLY A 193 -8.20 -7.99 -21.04
CA GLY A 193 -9.66 -7.86 -20.98
C GLY A 193 -10.23 -6.89 -22.01
N GLY A 194 -11.40 -7.22 -22.56
CA GLY A 194 -12.14 -6.34 -23.47
C GLY A 194 -12.79 -5.16 -22.75
N ARG A 195 -13.19 -4.13 -23.50
CA ARG A 195 -13.77 -2.89 -22.93
C ARG A 195 -14.95 -3.13 -21.97
N ALA A 196 -15.86 -4.03 -22.30
CA ALA A 196 -17.01 -4.35 -21.45
C ALA A 196 -16.60 -5.02 -20.12
N GLN A 197 -15.54 -5.86 -20.14
CA GLN A 197 -14.99 -6.45 -18.92
C GLN A 197 -14.32 -5.36 -18.07
N LEU A 198 -13.49 -4.51 -18.69
CA LEU A 198 -12.86 -3.36 -18.02
C LEU A 198 -13.88 -2.47 -17.34
N GLU A 199 -14.99 -2.18 -18.03
CA GLU A 199 -16.09 -1.42 -17.45
C GLU A 199 -16.74 -2.13 -16.28
N ALA A 200 -16.99 -3.44 -16.36
CA ALA A 200 -17.69 -4.20 -15.32
C ALA A 200 -16.81 -4.49 -14.09
N VAL A 201 -15.50 -4.68 -14.28
CA VAL A 201 -14.58 -5.17 -13.26
C VAL A 201 -13.59 -4.09 -12.84
N GLU A 202 -12.61 -3.79 -13.69
CA GLU A 202 -11.46 -2.95 -13.32
C GLU A 202 -11.87 -1.50 -13.01
N LEU A 203 -12.82 -0.92 -13.76
CA LEU A 203 -13.26 0.47 -13.59
C LEU A 203 -14.33 0.67 -12.51
N ALA A 204 -14.94 -0.40 -12.00
CA ALA A 204 -16.01 -0.28 -11.01
C ALA A 204 -15.54 0.40 -9.71
N PRO A 205 -14.38 0.04 -9.12
CA PRO A 205 -13.86 0.73 -7.94
C PRO A 205 -13.46 2.19 -8.20
N PHE A 206 -12.94 2.51 -9.38
CA PHE A 206 -12.58 3.90 -9.71
C PHE A 206 -13.82 4.79 -9.90
N ARG A 207 -14.91 4.27 -10.46
CA ARG A 207 -16.21 4.99 -10.45
C ARG A 207 -16.67 5.28 -9.02
N ALA A 208 -16.58 4.31 -8.13
CA ALA A 208 -16.92 4.49 -6.73
C ALA A 208 -15.97 5.48 -6.01
N ALA A 209 -14.69 5.48 -6.35
CA ALA A 209 -13.70 6.42 -5.83
C ALA A 209 -14.02 7.87 -6.23
N VAL A 210 -14.33 8.11 -7.51
CA VAL A 210 -14.75 9.44 -7.99
C VAL A 210 -16.04 9.88 -7.31
N ALA A 211 -17.04 9.00 -7.21
CA ALA A 211 -18.29 9.30 -6.53
C ALA A 211 -18.11 9.59 -5.03
N ALA A 212 -17.10 8.99 -4.38
CA ALA A 212 -16.72 9.25 -3.00
C ALA A 212 -15.93 10.56 -2.81
N GLY A 213 -15.61 11.28 -3.89
CA GLY A 213 -14.87 12.53 -3.84
C GLY A 213 -13.38 12.35 -3.55
N VAL A 214 -12.76 11.30 -4.13
CA VAL A 214 -11.31 11.08 -4.04
C VAL A 214 -10.52 12.29 -4.52
N GLN A 215 -9.47 12.67 -3.80
CA GLN A 215 -8.65 13.83 -4.14
C GLN A 215 -7.58 13.53 -5.19
N ALA A 216 -7.08 12.30 -5.24
CA ALA A 216 -6.07 11.88 -6.20
C ALA A 216 -6.37 10.49 -6.80
N VAL A 217 -5.83 10.23 -7.99
CA VAL A 217 -5.81 8.91 -8.62
C VAL A 217 -4.40 8.64 -9.13
N MET A 218 -3.82 7.50 -8.73
CA MET A 218 -2.52 7.06 -9.22
C MET A 218 -2.68 6.14 -10.42
N THR A 219 -1.95 6.41 -11.49
CA THR A 219 -1.98 5.60 -12.72
C THR A 219 -1.05 4.40 -12.59
N GLY A 220 -1.44 3.21 -13.05
CA GLY A 220 -0.54 2.07 -13.20
C GLY A 220 0.23 2.10 -14.53
N HIS A 221 1.46 1.61 -14.52
CA HIS A 221 2.25 1.39 -15.74
C HIS A 221 1.82 0.10 -16.45
N LEU A 222 0.62 0.13 -17.04
CA LEU A 222 -0.06 -1.04 -17.62
C LEU A 222 -0.37 -0.83 -19.10
N LEU A 223 -0.14 -1.83 -19.95
CA LEU A 223 -0.66 -1.82 -21.32
C LEU A 223 -2.07 -2.42 -21.32
N VAL A 224 -3.05 -1.67 -21.82
CA VAL A 224 -4.46 -2.08 -21.84
C VAL A 224 -5.01 -1.93 -23.26
N PRO A 225 -4.80 -2.90 -24.17
CA PRO A 225 -5.06 -2.70 -25.59
C PRO A 225 -6.50 -2.34 -25.98
N ALA A 226 -7.47 -2.76 -25.17
CA ALA A 226 -8.87 -2.39 -25.36
C ALA A 226 -9.16 -0.90 -25.11
N LEU A 227 -8.26 -0.19 -24.42
CA LEU A 227 -8.33 1.26 -24.19
C LEU A 227 -7.30 2.01 -25.04
N ASP A 228 -6.05 1.52 -25.04
CA ASP A 228 -4.96 2.03 -25.88
C ASP A 228 -4.02 0.88 -26.28
N PRO A 229 -3.94 0.52 -27.58
CA PRO A 229 -3.11 -0.60 -28.04
C PRO A 229 -1.61 -0.30 -28.08
N GLN A 230 -1.19 0.95 -27.89
CA GLN A 230 0.20 1.37 -28.12
C GLN A 230 0.90 1.85 -26.86
N LEU A 231 0.17 2.57 -26.01
CA LEU A 231 0.74 3.29 -24.87
C LEU A 231 0.29 2.68 -23.53
N PRO A 232 1.19 2.60 -22.54
CA PRO A 232 0.80 2.32 -21.16
C PRO A 232 -0.20 3.37 -20.66
N ALA A 233 -1.06 2.98 -19.71
CA ALA A 233 -2.10 3.85 -19.15
C ALA A 233 -1.56 5.19 -18.65
N THR A 234 -0.43 5.20 -17.94
CA THR A 234 0.26 6.43 -17.47
C THR A 234 0.63 7.40 -18.60
N LEU A 235 0.82 6.91 -19.83
CA LEU A 235 1.29 7.70 -20.97
C LEU A 235 0.20 7.91 -22.03
N SER A 236 -1.04 7.48 -21.79
CA SER A 236 -2.13 7.53 -22.76
C SER A 236 -3.13 8.63 -22.47
N SER A 237 -3.25 9.61 -23.37
CA SER A 237 -4.27 10.66 -23.27
C SER A 237 -5.70 10.15 -23.46
N ARG A 238 -5.86 8.99 -24.12
CA ARG A 238 -7.16 8.31 -24.22
C ARG A 238 -7.61 7.79 -22.86
N ILE A 239 -6.67 7.33 -22.04
CA ILE A 239 -6.95 6.77 -20.73
C ILE A 239 -7.04 7.87 -19.67
N LEU A 240 -6.08 8.80 -19.61
CA LEU A 240 -6.08 9.84 -18.58
C LEU A 240 -7.04 10.99 -18.88
N GLY A 241 -7.07 11.49 -20.11
CA GLY A 241 -8.01 12.52 -20.55
C GLY A 241 -9.38 11.93 -20.85
N GLY A 242 -9.47 11.08 -21.87
CA GLY A 242 -10.74 10.54 -22.33
C GLY A 242 -11.49 9.74 -21.26
N LEU A 243 -10.88 8.65 -20.77
CA LEU A 243 -11.56 7.77 -19.83
C LEU A 243 -11.67 8.40 -18.42
N LEU A 244 -10.56 8.76 -17.78
CA LEU A 244 -10.59 9.19 -16.38
C LEU A 244 -11.24 10.57 -16.18
N ARG A 245 -10.88 11.56 -17.01
CA ARG A 245 -11.41 12.92 -16.86
C ARG A 245 -12.78 13.06 -17.49
N ASP A 246 -12.94 12.68 -18.75
CA ASP A 246 -14.18 12.96 -19.49
C ASP A 246 -15.29 11.95 -19.17
N GLU A 247 -15.01 10.65 -19.29
CA GLU A 247 -16.03 9.62 -19.07
C GLU A 247 -16.36 9.39 -17.59
N LEU A 248 -15.34 9.29 -16.73
CA LEU A 248 -15.52 9.07 -15.28
C LEU A 248 -15.75 10.37 -14.49
N GLY A 249 -15.48 11.53 -15.08
CA GLY A 249 -15.71 12.83 -14.44
C GLY A 249 -14.72 13.20 -13.33
N PHE A 250 -13.53 12.59 -13.29
CA PHE A 250 -12.55 12.87 -12.24
C PHE A 250 -11.93 14.27 -12.40
N SER A 251 -12.01 15.10 -11.36
CA SER A 251 -11.46 16.46 -11.37
C SER A 251 -10.26 16.71 -10.44
N GLY A 252 -9.88 15.71 -9.63
CA GLY A 252 -8.75 15.80 -8.68
C GLY A 252 -7.38 15.70 -9.35
N VAL A 253 -6.32 15.38 -8.59
CA VAL A 253 -4.95 15.23 -9.13
C VAL A 253 -4.74 13.84 -9.72
N VAL A 254 -4.25 13.75 -10.96
CA VAL A 254 -3.72 12.50 -11.51
C VAL A 254 -2.22 12.44 -11.21
N VAL A 255 -1.80 11.44 -10.45
CA VAL A 255 -0.38 11.20 -10.12
C VAL A 255 0.10 9.95 -10.83
N THR A 256 1.35 9.94 -11.30
CA THR A 256 1.94 8.72 -11.85
C THR A 256 2.30 7.73 -10.74
N ASP A 257 2.35 6.43 -11.05
CA ASP A 257 3.24 5.54 -10.30
C ASP A 257 4.71 5.98 -10.51
N ALA A 258 5.66 5.39 -9.78
CA ALA A 258 7.06 5.81 -9.81
C ALA A 258 7.64 5.71 -11.24
N VAL A 259 7.92 6.85 -11.87
CA VAL A 259 8.31 6.87 -13.31
C VAL A 259 9.68 6.28 -13.60
N GLU A 260 10.50 6.03 -12.57
CA GLU A 260 11.72 5.23 -12.67
C GLU A 260 11.48 3.74 -12.93
N MET A 261 10.26 3.23 -12.73
CA MET A 261 9.93 1.82 -12.93
C MET A 261 10.17 1.39 -14.38
N ARG A 262 10.74 0.19 -14.53
CA ARG A 262 11.18 -0.38 -15.82
C ARG A 262 10.09 -0.46 -16.87
N ALA A 263 8.83 -0.68 -16.46
CA ALA A 263 7.67 -0.75 -17.37
C ALA A 263 7.51 0.49 -18.27
N VAL A 264 8.00 1.66 -17.85
CA VAL A 264 8.03 2.87 -18.68
C VAL A 264 9.45 3.36 -18.96
N ALA A 265 10.35 3.30 -17.98
CA ALA A 265 11.69 3.86 -18.10
C ALA A 265 12.55 3.14 -19.16
N ASP A 266 12.44 1.81 -19.29
CA ASP A 266 13.25 1.04 -20.25
C ASP A 266 12.92 1.43 -21.71
N ARG A 267 11.66 1.78 -21.98
CA ARG A 267 11.18 2.09 -23.34
C ARG A 267 11.22 3.58 -23.68
N TYR A 268 10.94 4.45 -22.72
CA TYR A 268 10.74 5.88 -22.97
C TYR A 268 11.81 6.77 -22.32
N GLY A 269 12.72 6.18 -21.52
CA GLY A 269 13.67 6.91 -20.70
C GLY A 269 13.00 7.56 -19.49
N TYR A 270 13.79 7.81 -18.44
CA TYR A 270 13.31 8.40 -17.19
C TYR A 270 12.66 9.79 -17.41
N ALA A 271 13.40 10.72 -18.03
CA ALA A 271 12.88 12.04 -18.39
C ALA A 271 11.76 12.00 -19.43
N GLY A 272 11.88 11.14 -20.45
CA GLY A 272 10.89 11.03 -21.52
C GLY A 272 9.54 10.47 -21.03
N ALA A 273 9.55 9.55 -20.07
CA ALA A 273 8.34 9.04 -19.43
C ALA A 273 7.60 10.16 -18.67
N ALA A 274 8.32 10.98 -17.89
CA ALA A 274 7.71 12.09 -17.14
C ALA A 274 7.05 13.13 -18.07
N VAL A 275 7.75 13.57 -19.13
CA VAL A 275 7.20 14.52 -20.11
C VAL A 275 5.95 13.95 -20.80
N ARG A 276 6.00 12.69 -21.22
CA ARG A 276 4.86 12.00 -21.86
C ARG A 276 3.67 11.84 -20.91
N ALA A 277 3.91 11.54 -19.64
CA ALA A 277 2.84 11.45 -18.64
C ALA A 277 2.12 12.79 -18.45
N LEU A 278 2.89 13.89 -18.32
CA LEU A 278 2.31 15.24 -18.25
C LEU A 278 1.50 15.58 -19.51
N ALA A 279 2.04 15.30 -20.69
CA ALA A 279 1.36 15.50 -21.97
C ALA A 279 0.09 14.64 -22.10
N ALA A 280 0.08 13.43 -21.52
CA ALA A 280 -1.06 12.54 -21.51
C ALA A 280 -2.19 12.98 -20.56
N GLY A 281 -1.87 13.76 -19.51
CA GLY A 281 -2.86 14.26 -18.56
C GLY A 281 -2.54 14.01 -17.08
N ALA A 282 -1.37 13.44 -16.76
CA ALA A 282 -0.90 13.38 -15.37
C ALA A 282 -0.54 14.79 -14.89
N ASP A 283 -0.87 15.11 -13.63
CA ASP A 283 -0.63 16.43 -13.03
C ASP A 283 0.55 16.43 -12.05
N ALA A 284 0.89 15.27 -11.51
CA ALA A 284 2.01 15.09 -10.59
C ALA A 284 2.84 13.85 -10.97
N ILE A 285 4.15 13.96 -10.83
CA ILE A 285 5.13 12.91 -11.16
C ILE A 285 5.74 12.38 -9.87
N CYS A 286 5.41 11.13 -9.52
CA CYS A 286 6.00 10.44 -8.38
C CYS A 286 7.41 9.93 -8.75
N ILE A 287 8.42 10.31 -7.96
CA ILE A 287 9.79 9.81 -8.09
C ILE A 287 10.41 9.53 -6.73
N GLY A 288 11.44 8.69 -6.70
CA GLY A 288 12.26 8.50 -5.50
C GLY A 288 12.04 7.20 -4.77
N GLY A 289 11.42 6.19 -5.37
CA GLY A 289 11.61 4.80 -4.96
C GLY A 289 13.07 4.40 -5.14
N GLU A 290 13.54 4.42 -6.39
CA GLU A 290 14.92 4.03 -6.78
C GLU A 290 15.85 5.23 -7.00
N ARG A 291 15.30 6.37 -7.47
CA ARG A 291 16.04 7.58 -7.86
C ARG A 291 15.72 8.77 -6.94
N ALA A 292 16.45 8.89 -5.85
CA ALA A 292 16.15 9.82 -4.75
C ALA A 292 17.20 10.92 -4.54
N GLY A 293 18.04 11.19 -5.55
CA GLY A 293 19.05 12.23 -5.54
C GLY A 293 18.55 13.58 -6.08
N GLU A 294 19.25 14.66 -5.73
CA GLU A 294 18.96 15.99 -6.30
C GLU A 294 19.14 16.00 -7.82
N GLU A 295 20.15 15.29 -8.32
CA GLU A 295 20.44 15.20 -9.77
C GLU A 295 19.27 14.58 -10.54
N ASP A 296 18.60 13.57 -9.97
CA ASP A 296 17.44 12.93 -10.57
C ASP A 296 16.25 13.90 -10.69
N ALA A 297 15.96 14.67 -9.63
CA ALA A 297 14.90 15.67 -9.65
C ALA A 297 15.24 16.82 -10.62
N ARG A 298 16.52 17.21 -10.70
CA ARG A 298 17.02 18.23 -11.62
C ARG A 298 16.90 17.80 -13.08
N GLU A 299 17.26 16.56 -13.39
CA GLU A 299 17.10 15.98 -14.72
C GLU A 299 15.64 16.11 -15.21
N LEU A 300 14.67 15.71 -14.39
CA LEU A 300 13.26 15.79 -14.75
C LEU A 300 12.78 17.24 -14.91
N ARG A 301 13.10 18.11 -13.97
CA ARG A 301 12.73 19.53 -14.05
C ARG A 301 13.26 20.15 -15.34
N ASP A 302 14.53 19.95 -15.65
CA ASP A 302 15.18 20.55 -16.81
C ASP A 302 14.63 19.95 -18.12
N ALA A 303 14.31 18.65 -18.14
CA ALA A 303 13.66 17.99 -19.27
C ALA A 303 12.23 18.50 -19.52
N ILE A 304 11.44 18.72 -18.47
CA ILE A 304 10.10 19.31 -18.58
C ILE A 304 10.18 20.72 -19.15
N VAL A 305 11.10 21.55 -18.65
CA VAL A 305 11.32 22.90 -19.19
C VAL A 305 11.73 22.83 -20.67
N ALA A 306 12.66 21.95 -21.03
CA ALA A 306 13.10 21.78 -22.40
C ALA A 306 11.96 21.33 -23.32
N ALA A 307 11.08 20.43 -22.86
CA ALA A 307 9.92 19.96 -23.61
C ALA A 307 8.89 21.08 -23.85
N VAL A 308 8.72 22.00 -22.89
CA VAL A 308 7.87 23.18 -23.10
C VAL A 308 8.49 24.13 -24.12
N VAL A 309 9.79 24.41 -24.00
CA VAL A 309 10.51 25.30 -24.92
C VAL A 309 10.53 24.75 -26.35
N SER A 310 10.61 23.43 -26.52
CA SER A 310 10.58 22.77 -27.83
C SER A 310 9.17 22.61 -28.43
N GLY A 311 8.12 22.79 -27.61
CA GLY A 311 6.72 22.57 -27.99
C GLY A 311 6.25 21.11 -27.92
N GLU A 312 7.05 20.20 -27.36
CA GLU A 312 6.63 18.82 -27.08
C GLU A 312 5.57 18.74 -25.97
N LEU A 313 5.66 19.62 -24.97
CA LEU A 313 4.68 19.78 -23.90
C LEU A 313 4.08 21.20 -23.97
N PRO A 314 2.77 21.37 -24.19
CA PRO A 314 2.15 22.70 -24.13
C PRO A 314 2.35 23.36 -22.76
N GLU A 315 2.74 24.64 -22.72
CA GLU A 315 2.92 25.38 -21.46
C GLU A 315 1.63 25.42 -20.65
N GLU A 316 0.48 25.56 -21.33
CA GLU A 316 -0.83 25.57 -20.70
C GLU A 316 -1.14 24.24 -19.98
N ARG A 317 -0.67 23.11 -20.53
CA ARG A 317 -0.83 21.79 -19.92
C ARG A 317 -0.01 21.69 -18.63
N LEU A 318 1.22 22.20 -18.63
CA LEU A 318 2.06 22.23 -17.43
C LEU A 318 1.46 23.17 -16.37
N ALA A 319 0.97 24.34 -16.76
CA ALA A 319 0.33 25.29 -15.85
C ALA A 319 -0.96 24.72 -15.24
N GLU A 320 -1.76 24.01 -16.04
CA GLU A 320 -2.96 23.29 -15.60
C GLU A 320 -2.61 22.18 -14.57
N ALA A 321 -1.58 21.38 -14.84
CA ALA A 321 -1.07 20.38 -13.91
C ALA A 321 -0.66 21.00 -12.57
N ALA A 322 0.18 22.04 -12.59
CA ALA A 322 0.61 22.76 -11.41
C ALA A 322 -0.58 23.37 -10.64
N LYS A 323 -1.59 23.89 -11.35
CA LYS A 323 -2.83 24.39 -10.73
C LYS A 323 -3.59 23.30 -9.98
N ARG A 324 -3.72 22.09 -10.53
CA ARG A 324 -4.39 20.97 -9.85
C ARG A 324 -3.64 20.52 -8.60
N VAL A 325 -2.30 20.48 -8.65
CA VAL A 325 -1.47 20.24 -7.46
C VAL A 325 -1.73 21.33 -6.41
N GLY A 326 -1.82 22.59 -6.82
CA GLY A 326 -2.21 23.70 -5.93
C GLY A 326 -3.59 23.53 -5.29
N GLN A 327 -4.59 23.03 -6.04
CA GLN A 327 -5.92 22.75 -5.50
C GLN A 327 -5.90 21.63 -4.45
N LEU A 328 -5.07 20.59 -4.64
CA LEU A 328 -4.84 19.55 -3.63
C LEU A 328 -4.19 20.13 -2.37
N THR A 329 -3.26 21.07 -2.52
CA THR A 329 -2.66 21.81 -1.41
C THR A 329 -3.71 22.62 -0.65
N GLU A 330 -4.56 23.37 -1.35
CA GLU A 330 -5.66 24.15 -0.76
C GLU A 330 -6.63 23.25 0.02
N TRP A 331 -7.01 22.11 -0.56
CA TRP A 331 -7.84 21.10 0.12
C TRP A 331 -7.17 20.61 1.40
N SER A 332 -5.88 20.28 1.33
CA SER A 332 -5.10 19.76 2.47
C SER A 332 -4.98 20.78 3.61
N VAL A 333 -4.80 22.06 3.27
CA VAL A 333 -4.78 23.15 4.25
C VAL A 333 -6.14 23.31 4.92
N ALA A 334 -7.23 23.31 4.15
CA ALA A 334 -8.59 23.41 4.68
C ALA A 334 -8.94 22.21 5.60
N ALA A 335 -8.60 21.00 5.18
CA ALA A 335 -8.82 19.78 5.95
C ALA A 335 -8.08 19.80 7.29
N ARG A 336 -6.86 20.36 7.34
CA ARG A 336 -6.09 20.55 8.57
C ARG A 336 -6.68 21.64 9.47
N ALA A 337 -7.10 22.77 8.91
CA ALA A 337 -7.63 23.89 9.68
C ALA A 337 -8.99 23.58 10.33
N GLY A 338 -9.83 22.78 9.66
CA GLY A 338 -11.16 22.42 10.15
C GLY A 338 -11.17 21.37 11.27
N ARG A 339 -10.02 20.90 11.76
CA ARG A 339 -9.94 19.74 12.65
C ARG A 339 -9.17 20.04 13.94
N PRO A 340 -9.68 19.60 15.10
CA PRO A 340 -8.90 19.66 16.33
C PRO A 340 -7.69 18.73 16.17
N ALA A 341 -6.49 19.26 16.43
CA ALA A 341 -5.29 18.44 16.39
C ALA A 341 -5.44 17.25 17.35
N ARG A 342 -5.20 16.02 16.86
CA ARG A 342 -5.03 14.86 17.73
C ARG A 342 -3.93 15.21 18.73
N ARG A 343 -4.24 15.14 20.03
CA ARG A 343 -3.26 15.49 21.06
C ARG A 343 -2.25 14.37 21.19
N GLY A 344 -0.98 14.68 20.93
CA GLY A 344 0.14 13.74 21.06
C GLY A 344 0.37 12.91 19.80
N LEU A 345 1.48 12.16 19.83
CA LEU A 345 1.87 11.26 18.75
C LEU A 345 0.95 10.02 18.70
N PRO A 346 0.81 9.36 17.55
CA PRO A 346 0.17 8.07 17.46
C PRO A 346 0.81 7.06 18.43
N VAL A 347 -0.03 6.20 19.01
CA VAL A 347 0.42 5.05 19.79
C VAL A 347 0.55 3.85 18.86
N ASP A 348 1.47 2.92 19.17
CA ASP A 348 1.74 1.74 18.32
C ASP A 348 0.59 0.71 18.25
N ALA A 349 -0.53 0.98 18.89
CA ALA A 349 -1.70 0.12 18.91
C ALA A 349 -2.91 0.82 18.27
N SER A 350 -3.64 0.10 17.42
CA SER A 350 -4.96 0.51 16.94
C SER A 350 -6.02 -0.42 17.54
N PRO A 351 -6.82 0.02 18.53
CA PRO A 351 -7.91 -0.80 19.07
C PRO A 351 -8.92 -1.22 18.00
N ILE A 352 -9.26 -0.32 17.07
CA ILE A 352 -10.15 -0.63 15.96
C ILE A 352 -9.49 -1.57 14.95
N GLY A 353 -8.19 -1.40 14.68
CA GLY A 353 -7.40 -2.30 13.84
C GLY A 353 -7.37 -3.73 14.38
N LEU A 354 -7.06 -3.91 15.67
CA LEU A 354 -7.08 -5.23 16.29
C LEU A 354 -8.49 -5.84 16.33
N ALA A 355 -9.53 -5.04 16.58
CA ALA A 355 -10.91 -5.51 16.52
C ALA A 355 -11.29 -5.99 15.11
N ALA A 356 -10.89 -5.24 14.08
CA ALA A 356 -11.09 -5.61 12.68
C ALA A 356 -10.32 -6.90 12.32
N ALA A 357 -9.06 -7.01 12.73
CA ALA A 357 -8.24 -8.21 12.49
C ALA A 357 -8.86 -9.48 13.12
N ARG A 358 -9.43 -9.37 14.33
CA ARG A 358 -10.17 -10.47 14.98
C ARG A 358 -11.41 -10.89 14.18
N ARG A 359 -12.19 -9.92 13.67
CA ARG A 359 -13.38 -10.19 12.84
C ARG A 359 -13.04 -10.81 11.48
N ALA A 360 -11.86 -10.51 10.96
CA ALA A 360 -11.37 -11.00 9.67
C ALA A 360 -10.93 -12.47 9.68
N LEU A 361 -10.72 -13.07 10.86
CA LEU A 361 -10.32 -14.47 10.94
C LEU A 361 -11.40 -15.39 10.36
N ARG A 362 -10.97 -16.38 9.59
CA ARG A 362 -11.82 -17.48 9.11
C ARG A 362 -11.19 -18.80 9.54
N ILE A 363 -11.99 -19.69 10.11
CA ILE A 363 -11.54 -20.99 10.61
C ILE A 363 -12.31 -22.07 9.89
N THR A 364 -11.59 -23.01 9.29
CA THR A 364 -12.17 -24.23 8.75
C THR A 364 -11.67 -25.42 9.56
N THR A 365 -12.60 -26.19 10.13
CA THR A 365 -12.30 -27.41 10.89
C THR A 365 -13.00 -28.62 10.25
N ARG A 366 -12.27 -29.70 10.02
CA ARG A 366 -12.88 -30.99 9.66
C ARG A 366 -13.45 -31.67 10.92
N THR A 367 -14.51 -32.45 10.75
CA THR A 367 -15.27 -33.08 11.86
C THR A 367 -14.37 -33.94 12.76
N GLY A 368 -14.47 -33.78 14.08
CA GLY A 368 -13.70 -34.56 15.07
C GLY A 368 -12.34 -33.98 15.48
N ALA A 369 -12.03 -32.74 15.10
CA ALA A 369 -10.77 -32.08 15.41
C ALA A 369 -10.78 -31.38 16.78
N ASP A 370 -10.25 -32.04 17.82
CA ASP A 370 -10.03 -31.45 19.15
C ASP A 370 -8.56 -31.00 19.32
N VAL A 371 -8.12 -30.08 18.45
CA VAL A 371 -6.72 -29.59 18.41
C VAL A 371 -6.58 -28.19 19.00
N LEU A 372 -7.68 -27.43 19.06
CA LEU A 372 -7.72 -26.09 19.64
C LEU A 372 -8.58 -26.11 20.93
N PRO A 373 -8.23 -25.31 21.95
CA PRO A 373 -7.12 -24.37 21.98
C PRO A 373 -5.76 -25.05 22.26
N LEU A 374 -4.69 -24.42 21.79
CA LEU A 374 -3.32 -24.76 22.18
C LEU A 374 -3.10 -24.40 23.65
N THR A 375 -2.86 -25.42 24.48
CA THR A 375 -2.69 -25.26 25.93
C THR A 375 -1.22 -25.27 26.39
N ARG A 376 -0.29 -25.59 25.49
CA ARG A 376 1.16 -25.70 25.74
C ARG A 376 1.98 -25.13 24.59
N ALA A 377 3.24 -24.79 24.86
CA ALA A 377 4.20 -24.26 23.89
C ALA A 377 4.17 -25.02 22.55
N ALA A 378 4.07 -24.26 21.45
CA ALA A 378 4.00 -24.80 20.10
C ALA A 378 5.37 -24.84 19.41
N TYR A 379 5.46 -25.67 18.38
CA TYR A 379 6.53 -25.62 17.38
C TYR A 379 5.98 -24.99 16.10
N VAL A 380 6.38 -23.76 15.84
CA VAL A 380 5.90 -22.99 14.68
C VAL A 380 6.87 -23.18 13.52
N VAL A 381 6.33 -23.57 12.37
CA VAL A 381 7.07 -23.69 11.11
C VAL A 381 6.53 -22.64 10.15
N GLU A 382 7.35 -21.65 9.82
CA GLU A 382 7.01 -20.57 8.90
C GLU A 382 7.65 -20.82 7.53
N PHE A 383 6.84 -20.84 6.47
CA PHE A 383 7.32 -20.97 5.10
C PHE A 383 7.39 -19.58 4.46
N GLU A 384 8.60 -19.08 4.20
CA GLU A 384 8.85 -17.75 3.66
C GLU A 384 8.80 -17.79 2.12
N PRO A 385 7.78 -17.17 1.48
CA PRO A 385 7.76 -17.01 0.03
C PRO A 385 8.75 -15.94 -0.43
N PRO A 386 9.03 -15.84 -1.75
CA PRO A 386 9.73 -14.70 -2.32
C PRO A 386 9.10 -13.36 -1.92
N ARG A 387 9.94 -12.33 -1.75
CA ARG A 387 9.51 -11.01 -1.32
C ARG A 387 8.73 -10.29 -2.42
N ASN A 388 7.67 -9.59 -2.04
CA ASN A 388 7.00 -8.59 -2.88
C ASN A 388 7.65 -7.22 -2.60
N ILE A 389 8.07 -6.53 -3.65
CA ILE A 389 8.81 -5.25 -3.56
C ILE A 389 7.99 -4.10 -2.96
N ALA A 390 6.66 -4.15 -3.02
CA ALA A 390 5.78 -3.17 -2.38
C ALA A 390 5.84 -3.25 -0.84
N ILE A 391 6.30 -4.38 -0.31
CA ILE A 391 6.43 -4.65 1.12
C ILE A 391 7.89 -4.47 1.49
N GLY A 392 8.16 -3.55 2.44
CA GLY A 392 9.51 -3.31 2.94
C GLY A 392 10.13 -4.61 3.47
N ALA A 393 11.35 -4.90 3.03
CA ALA A 393 12.11 -6.10 3.43
C ALA A 393 12.30 -6.23 4.95
N GLU A 394 12.25 -5.11 5.66
CA GLU A 394 12.32 -4.96 7.10
C GLU A 394 11.01 -5.30 7.81
N THR A 395 9.89 -5.43 7.09
CA THR A 395 8.56 -5.59 7.68
C THR A 395 8.41 -6.96 8.33
N PRO A 396 8.26 -7.03 9.67
CA PRO A 396 8.11 -8.30 10.34
C PRO A 396 6.74 -8.91 10.04
N TRP A 397 6.72 -10.23 9.95
CA TRP A 397 5.53 -11.02 9.73
C TRP A 397 5.64 -12.35 10.48
N GLY A 398 4.50 -13.04 10.60
CA GLY A 398 4.40 -14.35 11.23
C GLY A 398 3.62 -14.30 12.54
N ILE A 399 3.46 -15.47 13.15
CA ILE A 399 2.70 -15.62 14.41
C ILE A 399 3.55 -16.14 15.56
N GLY A 400 4.83 -16.46 15.31
CA GLY A 400 5.72 -17.00 16.33
C GLY A 400 5.89 -16.09 17.54
N ALA A 401 6.14 -14.80 17.33
CA ALA A 401 6.29 -13.81 18.39
C ALA A 401 5.01 -13.65 19.25
N PRO A 402 3.83 -13.33 18.68
CA PRO A 402 2.62 -13.20 19.48
C PRO A 402 2.18 -14.51 20.15
N LEU A 403 2.45 -15.67 19.53
CA LEU A 403 2.15 -16.97 20.14
C LEU A 403 3.09 -17.29 21.33
N SER A 404 4.37 -16.91 21.23
CA SER A 404 5.33 -17.10 22.32
C SER A 404 5.02 -16.23 23.55
N GLU A 405 4.43 -15.05 23.36
CA GLU A 405 3.92 -14.22 24.45
C GLU A 405 2.80 -14.92 25.24
N LEU A 406 1.87 -15.58 24.53
CA LEU A 406 0.73 -16.28 25.15
C LEU A 406 1.07 -17.68 25.68
N LEU A 407 2.06 -18.33 25.07
CA LEU A 407 2.56 -19.66 25.40
C LEU A 407 4.10 -19.66 25.45
N PRO A 408 4.69 -19.24 26.59
CA PRO A 408 6.15 -19.23 26.77
C PRO A 408 6.79 -20.58 26.48
N GLY A 409 7.91 -20.57 25.76
CA GLY A 409 8.60 -21.78 25.28
C GLY A 409 8.20 -22.20 23.87
N THR A 410 7.27 -21.48 23.22
CA THR A 410 7.01 -21.63 21.79
C THR A 410 8.26 -21.29 20.99
N THR A 411 8.61 -22.13 20.02
CA THR A 411 9.79 -21.93 19.17
C THR A 411 9.40 -21.87 17.71
N THR A 412 10.05 -21.00 16.95
CA THR A 412 9.82 -20.83 15.51
C THR A 412 11.02 -21.32 14.69
N ARG A 413 10.74 -22.00 13.58
CA ARG A 413 11.68 -22.26 12.49
C ARG A 413 11.11 -21.71 11.20
N ARG A 414 11.96 -21.03 10.43
CA ARG A 414 11.60 -20.45 9.14
C ARG A 414 12.36 -21.14 8.03
N TYR A 415 11.66 -21.48 6.96
CA TYR A 415 12.22 -22.14 5.79
C TYR A 415 11.83 -21.38 4.51
N ALA A 416 12.78 -21.23 3.60
CA ALA A 416 12.58 -20.71 2.26
C ALA A 416 13.16 -21.71 1.25
N GLN A 417 12.75 -21.65 -0.02
CA GLN A 417 13.36 -22.47 -1.07
C GLN A 417 14.83 -22.05 -1.30
N PRO A 418 15.77 -23.00 -1.54
CA PRO A 418 15.61 -24.46 -1.64
C PRO A 418 15.76 -25.23 -0.32
N ASP A 419 15.99 -24.54 0.80
CA ASP A 419 16.47 -25.12 2.08
C ASP A 419 15.35 -25.69 2.96
N VAL A 420 14.31 -26.27 2.35
CA VAL A 420 13.20 -26.89 3.07
C VAL A 420 13.51 -28.37 3.32
N PRO A 421 13.61 -28.84 4.57
CA PRO A 421 13.90 -30.24 4.87
C PRO A 421 12.76 -31.18 4.44
N VAL A 422 13.06 -32.48 4.40
CA VAL A 422 12.06 -33.52 4.08
C VAL A 422 10.89 -33.48 5.07
N ASP A 423 11.19 -33.39 6.37
CA ASP A 423 10.23 -33.17 7.44
C ASP A 423 10.54 -31.86 8.19
N PRO A 424 9.85 -30.75 7.83
CA PRO A 424 9.96 -29.48 8.54
C PRO A 424 9.49 -29.50 10.00
N THR A 425 8.84 -30.59 10.44
CA THR A 425 8.23 -30.70 11.77
C THR A 425 9.04 -31.56 12.75
N ALA A 426 10.17 -32.14 12.31
CA ALA A 426 10.95 -33.10 13.08
C ALA A 426 11.41 -32.57 14.46
N GLY A 427 11.65 -31.25 14.58
CA GLY A 427 12.06 -30.60 15.84
C GLY A 427 10.92 -30.30 16.82
N ALA A 428 9.70 -30.79 16.57
CA ALA A 428 8.56 -30.51 17.42
C ALA A 428 8.65 -31.20 18.79
N ASP A 429 9.36 -32.33 18.93
CA ASP A 429 9.52 -33.07 20.19
C ASP A 429 8.18 -33.35 20.89
N GLY A 430 7.18 -33.76 20.11
CA GLY A 430 5.82 -34.03 20.58
C GLY A 430 5.00 -32.79 20.92
N ARG A 431 5.48 -31.56 20.70
CA ARG A 431 4.71 -30.30 20.84
C ARG A 431 3.64 -30.14 19.76
N PRO A 432 2.59 -29.35 20.00
CA PRO A 432 1.64 -28.97 18.95
C PRO A 432 2.39 -28.24 17.83
N VAL A 433 2.04 -28.54 16.58
CA VAL A 433 2.69 -27.93 15.41
C VAL A 433 1.76 -26.91 14.77
N VAL A 434 2.30 -25.75 14.45
CA VAL A 434 1.61 -24.73 13.68
C VAL A 434 2.40 -24.46 12.40
N LEU A 435 1.79 -24.74 11.25
CA LEU A 435 2.35 -24.48 9.93
C LEU A 435 1.83 -23.13 9.45
N VAL A 436 2.73 -22.18 9.24
CA VAL A 436 2.40 -20.82 8.80
C VAL A 436 2.80 -20.68 7.35
N VAL A 437 1.83 -20.37 6.50
CA VAL A 437 1.97 -20.27 5.05
C VAL A 437 1.52 -18.89 4.59
N ARG A 438 1.96 -18.51 3.40
CA ARG A 438 1.55 -17.27 2.74
C ARG A 438 1.40 -17.52 1.26
N ASP A 439 0.19 -17.28 0.76
CA ASP A 439 -0.20 -17.56 -0.62
C ASP A 439 0.11 -19.00 -1.03
N LEU A 440 -0.32 -19.98 -0.24
CA LEU A 440 -0.01 -21.40 -0.45
C LEU A 440 -0.31 -21.89 -1.88
N HIS A 441 -1.32 -21.31 -2.54
CA HIS A 441 -1.68 -21.62 -3.92
C HIS A 441 -0.68 -21.19 -4.98
N ARG A 442 0.20 -20.24 -4.68
CA ARG A 442 1.21 -19.73 -5.62
C ARG A 442 2.51 -20.52 -5.59
N HIS A 443 2.73 -21.34 -4.56
CA HIS A 443 4.05 -21.92 -4.29
C HIS A 443 4.01 -23.45 -4.19
N ASP A 444 4.35 -24.12 -5.30
CA ASP A 444 4.38 -25.59 -5.41
C ASP A 444 5.27 -26.23 -4.32
N TRP A 445 6.46 -25.68 -4.11
CA TRP A 445 7.40 -26.16 -3.09
C TRP A 445 6.79 -26.09 -1.67
N MET A 446 6.01 -25.05 -1.40
CA MET A 446 5.36 -24.84 -0.11
C MET A 446 4.20 -25.81 0.07
N ARG A 447 3.40 -26.03 -0.98
CA ARG A 447 2.34 -27.04 -0.99
C ARG A 447 2.88 -28.44 -0.71
N ASP A 448 3.99 -28.80 -1.36
CA ASP A 448 4.64 -30.07 -1.12
C ASP A 448 5.19 -30.22 0.29
N ALA A 449 5.80 -29.16 0.84
CA ALA A 449 6.28 -29.17 2.22
C ALA A 449 5.13 -29.31 3.23
N VAL A 450 4.06 -28.54 3.08
CA VAL A 450 2.86 -28.60 3.93
C VAL A 450 2.20 -29.97 3.84
N ARG A 451 2.09 -30.55 2.63
CA ARG A 451 1.55 -31.91 2.43
C ARG A 451 2.36 -32.96 3.20
N ARG A 452 3.69 -32.91 3.14
CA ARG A 452 4.56 -33.83 3.90
C ARG A 452 4.43 -33.61 5.40
N SER A 453 4.43 -32.36 5.85
CA SER A 453 4.23 -32.00 7.26
C SER A 453 2.89 -32.52 7.81
N LEU A 454 1.80 -32.37 7.06
CA LEU A 454 0.47 -32.86 7.46
C LEU A 454 0.37 -34.39 7.43
N ALA A 455 1.14 -35.07 6.57
CA ALA A 455 1.22 -36.53 6.59
C ALA A 455 1.96 -37.05 7.84
N ALA A 456 3.00 -36.35 8.29
CA ALA A 456 3.74 -36.67 9.51
C ALA A 456 2.99 -36.23 10.79
N ARG A 457 2.28 -35.09 10.72
CA ARG A 457 1.56 -34.43 11.81
C ARG A 457 0.14 -34.06 11.38
N PRO A 458 -0.81 -35.02 11.33
CA PRO A 458 -2.21 -34.76 10.97
C PRO A 458 -2.94 -33.82 11.94
N ASP A 459 -2.37 -33.66 13.15
CA ASP A 459 -2.80 -32.75 14.21
C ASP A 459 -2.27 -31.32 14.03
N ALA A 460 -1.41 -31.05 13.05
CA ALA A 460 -0.89 -29.71 12.84
C ALA A 460 -1.99 -28.73 12.41
N VAL A 461 -1.93 -27.51 12.95
CA VAL A 461 -2.80 -26.39 12.56
C VAL A 461 -2.13 -25.62 11.43
N VAL A 462 -2.87 -25.31 10.37
CA VAL A 462 -2.39 -24.46 9.27
C VAL A 462 -2.89 -23.04 9.47
N VAL A 463 -2.00 -22.05 9.39
CA VAL A 463 -2.32 -20.62 9.44
C VAL A 463 -1.87 -19.97 8.14
N GLU A 464 -2.81 -19.46 7.35
CA GLU A 464 -2.58 -18.79 6.07
C GLU A 464 -2.67 -17.28 6.23
N LEU A 465 -1.54 -16.61 5.92
CA LEU A 465 -1.36 -15.16 6.07
C LEU A 465 -1.54 -14.37 4.77
N GLY A 466 -1.71 -15.05 3.63
CA GLY A 466 -1.93 -14.48 2.30
C GLY A 466 -3.38 -14.63 1.84
N VAL A 467 -3.56 -14.85 0.54
CA VAL A 467 -4.87 -15.09 -0.09
C VAL A 467 -5.27 -16.56 0.10
N PRO A 468 -6.34 -16.87 0.87
CA PRO A 468 -6.65 -18.24 1.29
C PRO A 468 -7.45 -19.02 0.23
N THR A 469 -6.89 -19.17 -0.97
CA THR A 469 -7.56 -19.92 -2.06
C THR A 469 -7.50 -21.44 -1.87
N LEU A 470 -6.55 -21.93 -1.07
CA LEU A 470 -6.40 -23.35 -0.73
C LEU A 470 -6.55 -23.59 0.76
N VAL A 471 -7.57 -24.37 1.13
CA VAL A 471 -7.81 -24.81 2.51
C VAL A 471 -7.30 -26.24 2.69
N THR A 472 -6.43 -26.46 3.67
CA THR A 472 -5.79 -27.75 3.92
C THR A 472 -5.57 -28.02 5.41
N GLY A 473 -5.29 -29.29 5.75
CA GLY A 473 -5.18 -29.75 7.13
C GLY A 473 -6.53 -30.00 7.80
N THR A 474 -6.47 -30.40 9.06
CA THR A 474 -7.66 -30.65 9.89
C THR A 474 -8.22 -29.33 10.43
N VAL A 475 -7.35 -28.38 10.77
CA VAL A 475 -7.68 -27.01 11.17
C VAL A 475 -6.90 -26.06 10.27
N HIS A 476 -7.61 -25.13 9.62
CA HIS A 476 -7.04 -24.09 8.79
C HIS A 476 -7.58 -22.72 9.24
N VAL A 477 -6.69 -21.78 9.52
CA VAL A 477 -7.01 -20.41 9.93
C VAL A 477 -6.50 -19.46 8.85
N ALA A 478 -7.39 -18.67 8.25
CA ALA A 478 -7.00 -17.62 7.32
C ALA A 478 -7.08 -16.25 8.01
N THR A 479 -6.00 -15.47 7.89
CA THR A 479 -5.90 -14.11 8.46
C THR A 479 -6.05 -13.01 7.42
N HIS A 480 -5.96 -13.34 6.13
CA HIS A 480 -6.10 -12.41 5.00
C HIS A 480 -5.08 -11.26 5.00
N GLY A 481 -3.87 -11.52 5.50
CA GLY A 481 -2.79 -10.56 5.63
C GLY A 481 -1.82 -10.96 6.74
N ALA A 482 -0.56 -10.53 6.62
CA ALA A 482 0.54 -10.92 7.49
C ALA A 482 0.89 -9.86 8.54
N THR A 483 -0.07 -8.99 8.88
CA THR A 483 0.13 -7.84 9.77
C THR A 483 0.39 -8.24 11.21
N ARG A 484 0.94 -7.31 12.02
CA ARG A 484 1.10 -7.51 13.48
C ARG A 484 -0.26 -7.77 14.13
N ALA A 485 -1.29 -7.01 13.76
CA ALA A 485 -2.65 -7.19 14.29
C ALA A 485 -3.26 -8.55 13.90
N ALA A 486 -3.06 -8.99 12.65
CA ALA A 486 -3.51 -10.29 12.16
C ALA A 486 -2.81 -11.44 12.90
N GLY A 487 -1.49 -11.34 13.07
CA GLY A 487 -0.71 -12.35 13.81
C GLY A 487 -1.09 -12.43 15.29
N GLN A 488 -1.36 -11.29 15.93
CA GLN A 488 -1.91 -11.25 17.28
C GLN A 488 -3.28 -11.91 17.35
N ALA A 489 -4.21 -11.53 16.48
CA ALA A 489 -5.57 -12.10 16.46
C ALA A 489 -5.53 -13.62 16.25
N ALA A 490 -4.67 -14.12 15.36
CA ALA A 490 -4.48 -15.55 15.15
C ALA A 490 -3.93 -16.26 16.40
N ALA A 491 -2.92 -15.70 17.07
CA ALA A 491 -2.38 -16.28 18.30
C ALA A 491 -3.42 -16.32 19.43
N GLU A 492 -4.23 -15.28 19.56
CA GLU A 492 -5.32 -15.23 20.54
C GLU A 492 -6.37 -16.31 20.26
N LEU A 493 -6.74 -16.49 18.99
CA LEU A 493 -7.66 -17.53 18.55
C LEU A 493 -7.10 -18.93 18.83
N LEU A 494 -5.84 -19.19 18.48
CA LEU A 494 -5.23 -20.50 18.66
C LEU A 494 -5.14 -20.91 20.12
N THR A 495 -5.06 -19.95 21.04
CA THR A 495 -4.85 -20.22 22.48
C THR A 495 -6.11 -20.03 23.32
N ASN A 496 -7.15 -19.39 22.77
CA ASN A 496 -8.29 -18.85 23.50
C ASN A 496 -7.85 -17.94 24.67
N ARG A 497 -6.79 -17.15 24.47
CA ARG A 497 -6.25 -16.18 25.42
C ARG A 497 -6.08 -14.83 24.73
N THR A 498 -6.24 -13.73 25.46
CA THR A 498 -5.94 -12.39 24.95
C THR A 498 -4.55 -11.96 25.41
N THR A 499 -3.78 -11.29 24.55
CA THR A 499 -2.55 -10.64 25.02
C THR A 499 -2.92 -9.51 25.99
N ARG A 500 -2.05 -9.22 26.97
CA ARG A 500 -2.31 -8.07 27.85
C ARG A 500 -2.12 -6.81 27.02
N SER A 501 -3.17 -5.99 26.87
CA SER A 501 -2.99 -4.68 26.24
C SER A 501 -1.97 -3.88 27.04
N ASN A 502 -0.84 -3.51 26.43
CA ASN A 502 0.05 -2.48 26.94
C ASN A 502 -0.67 -1.12 26.83
N THR A 503 -1.72 -0.94 27.61
CA THR A 503 -2.22 0.39 27.97
C THR A 503 -1.28 0.88 29.06
N PRO A 504 -0.63 2.06 28.93
CA PRO A 504 0.11 2.62 30.05
C PRO A 504 -0.86 2.70 31.23
N ALA A 505 -0.47 2.12 32.37
CA ALA A 505 -1.23 2.26 33.59
C ALA A 505 -1.53 3.76 33.77
N ARG A 506 -2.82 4.14 33.79
CA ARG A 506 -3.21 5.47 34.22
C ARG A 506 -2.61 5.64 35.60
N SER A 507 -1.58 6.47 35.71
CA SER A 507 -1.03 6.92 36.97
C SER A 507 -2.19 7.53 37.74
N ARG A 508 -2.63 6.83 38.78
CA ARG A 508 -3.44 7.43 39.83
C ARG A 508 -2.51 8.34 40.62
N CYS A 509 -2.67 9.64 40.44
CA CYS A 509 -2.54 10.67 41.47
C CYS A 509 -3.24 11.93 40.96
#